data_AF-A0A226DKC0-F1
#
_entry.id   AF-A0A226DKC0-F1
#
_cell.length_a   1.000
_cell.length_b   1.000
_cell.length_c   1.000
_cell.angle_alpha   90.00
_cell.angle_beta   90.00
_cell.angle_gamma   90.00
#
_symmetry.space_group_name_H-M   'P 1'
#
loop_
_entity.id
_entity.type
_entity.pdbx_description
1 polymer ?
#
loop_
_entity_poly.entity_id
_entity_poly.type
_entity_poly.pdbx_seq_one_letter_code
_entity_poly.pdbx_strand_id
1 'polypeptide(L)'
;MVPEVTTHLSEADLHQIVDHVFLPRKLPGQESPSLIQDEANILNLLSSVLNSSDYANYIPIDTRKLFETWSENQRVQNPENISNSLRKLKNGLPILQGSKTRMFGYYIRAQNAGILICTDASNKTILSTFPASLKSDVIMSTCHGEVVTAYPEQSIIIPNSDILSSLALARQIITLTNETLPYAMGTSKKAGTEIVEVREVCDTKYVSGWLTALLSDANSSITSNKEFPRICKKVRDTVSWNNSFIPWRRSGMWMNAKVILQLSLVKNASSREQGTFLYKTIIAEFMRQICELTNNLGFDADIGIHMMKKLARRVKKIQVLNTQIPTFTTKILQETSMTCKQFKLQLLKLKIVNTLKVILEEIKIDKDDTIHKTLPKIPVVPVSTGLLNFHEPLTFPPRVDLTSVHIPRIKPILGASEENRGFYLYDVESWIFNHIDRYAIHSKFVLELRTLALDYSSLAPEHYKTNPVGASRMILAFLKIVQVLHQIAVKNFSMLMEHRSGIDTKIFEQLLLPLKNDMEIAYSLECYFN
;
A
#
# COMPACT_ATOMS: atom_id res chain seq x y z
N MET A 1 -5.07 -20.12 -12.01
CA MET A 1 -5.69 -21.23 -11.27
C MET A 1 -5.23 -21.09 -9.83
N VAL A 2 -6.15 -20.74 -8.93
CA VAL A 2 -5.85 -20.62 -7.50
C VAL A 2 -5.64 -22.04 -6.97
N PRO A 3 -4.51 -22.36 -6.31
CA PRO A 3 -4.27 -23.71 -5.81
C PRO A 3 -5.36 -24.11 -4.79
N GLU A 4 -5.80 -25.36 -4.88
CA GLU A 4 -6.94 -26.01 -4.18
C GLU A 4 -6.91 -25.96 -2.64
N VAL A 5 -5.92 -25.32 -2.02
CA VAL A 5 -5.79 -25.18 -0.55
C VAL A 5 -6.57 -23.96 -0.01
N THR A 6 -7.12 -23.12 -0.90
CA THR A 6 -7.79 -21.85 -0.56
C THR A 6 -9.29 -21.95 -0.26
N THR A 7 -9.86 -23.16 -0.24
CA THR A 7 -11.32 -23.40 -0.22
C THR A 7 -12.02 -23.28 1.15
N HIS A 8 -11.32 -22.87 2.22
CA HIS A 8 -11.89 -22.85 3.58
C HIS A 8 -11.75 -21.54 4.38
N LEU A 9 -11.23 -20.45 3.79
CA LEU A 9 -11.17 -19.17 4.51
C LEU A 9 -12.53 -18.47 4.46
N SER A 10 -13.12 -18.21 5.63
CA SER A 10 -14.33 -17.40 5.72
C SER A 10 -14.02 -15.92 5.44
N GLU A 11 -15.05 -15.14 5.13
CA GLU A 11 -14.93 -13.68 4.97
C GLU A 11 -14.36 -13.02 6.25
N ALA A 12 -14.77 -13.51 7.42
CA ALA A 12 -14.28 -13.04 8.72
C ALA A 12 -12.78 -13.32 8.91
N ASP A 13 -12.31 -14.51 8.54
CA ASP A 13 -10.88 -14.87 8.62
C ASP A 13 -10.05 -13.94 7.72
N LEU A 14 -10.55 -13.65 6.51
CA LEU A 14 -9.88 -12.75 5.58
C LEU A 14 -9.82 -11.31 6.10
N HIS A 15 -10.85 -10.82 6.79
CA HIS A 15 -10.81 -9.52 7.45
C HIS A 15 -9.69 -9.44 8.50
N GLN A 16 -9.57 -10.47 9.35
CA GLN A 16 -8.50 -10.53 10.36
C GLN A 16 -7.10 -10.59 9.73
N ILE A 17 -6.93 -11.40 8.67
CA ILE A 17 -5.67 -11.46 7.91
C ILE A 17 -5.33 -10.07 7.33
N VAL A 18 -6.31 -9.37 6.76
CA VAL A 18 -6.13 -8.04 6.19
C VAL A 18 -5.68 -7.04 7.26
N ASP A 19 -6.28 -7.07 8.44
CA ASP A 19 -5.91 -6.16 9.54
C ASP A 19 -4.46 -6.34 9.97
N HIS A 20 -4.00 -7.58 10.12
CA HIS A 20 -2.62 -7.89 10.50
C HIS A 20 -1.60 -7.63 9.37
N VAL A 21 -1.94 -7.97 8.12
CA VAL A 21 -1.02 -7.86 6.97
C VAL A 21 -0.97 -6.44 6.43
N PHE A 22 -2.13 -5.82 6.18
CA PHE A 22 -2.28 -4.52 5.54
C PHE A 22 -2.36 -3.34 6.50
N LEU A 23 -2.74 -3.55 7.75
CA LEU A 23 -2.81 -2.50 8.77
C LEU A 23 -3.60 -1.27 8.27
N PRO A 24 -4.91 -1.43 8.00
CA PRO A 24 -5.77 -0.33 7.57
C PRO A 24 -5.91 0.73 8.68
N ARG A 25 -6.48 1.90 8.35
CA ARG A 25 -6.64 3.01 9.30
C ARG A 25 -7.61 2.69 10.44
N LYS A 26 -8.71 1.99 10.13
CA LYS A 26 -9.68 1.53 11.12
C LYS A 26 -9.31 0.10 11.50
N LEU A 27 -8.93 -0.09 12.76
CA LEU A 27 -8.58 -1.39 13.33
C LEU A 27 -9.67 -1.83 14.32
N PRO A 28 -9.82 -3.13 14.60
CA PRO A 28 -10.93 -3.68 15.40
C PRO A 28 -11.05 -3.10 16.82
N GLY A 29 -9.94 -2.67 17.42
CA GLY A 29 -9.92 -2.09 18.78
C GLY A 29 -9.97 -3.11 19.92
N GLN A 30 -10.14 -4.40 19.58
CA GLN A 30 -10.13 -5.54 20.50
C GLN A 30 -9.43 -6.74 19.85
N GLU A 31 -8.78 -7.57 20.66
CA GLU A 31 -8.21 -8.85 20.20
C GLU A 31 -9.30 -9.80 19.67
N SER A 32 -9.02 -10.47 18.55
CA SER A 32 -9.91 -11.48 17.99
C SER A 32 -10.02 -12.70 18.93
N PRO A 33 -11.22 -13.23 19.20
CA PRO A 33 -11.38 -14.46 19.98
C PRO A 33 -10.77 -15.68 19.27
N SER A 34 -10.65 -15.64 17.94
CA SER A 34 -10.06 -16.69 17.10
C SER A 34 -8.61 -16.42 16.72
N LEU A 35 -7.89 -15.54 17.42
CA LEU A 35 -6.56 -15.10 17.01
C LEU A 35 -5.56 -16.24 16.74
N ILE A 36 -5.62 -17.34 17.50
CA ILE A 36 -4.75 -18.50 17.25
C ILE A 36 -5.01 -19.09 15.86
N GLN A 37 -6.28 -19.19 15.46
CA GLN A 37 -6.68 -19.66 14.13
C GLN A 37 -6.28 -18.64 13.06
N ASP A 38 -6.48 -17.34 13.31
CA ASP A 38 -6.09 -16.27 12.39
C ASP A 38 -4.58 -16.29 12.11
N GLU A 39 -3.77 -16.47 13.15
CA GLU A 39 -2.31 -16.60 13.04
C GLU A 39 -1.88 -17.86 12.28
N ALA A 40 -2.54 -18.99 12.52
CA ALA A 40 -2.30 -20.23 11.77
C ALA A 40 -2.67 -20.06 10.29
N ASN A 41 -3.79 -19.39 9.98
CA ASN A 41 -4.23 -19.10 8.62
C ASN A 41 -3.22 -18.23 7.86
N ILE A 42 -2.65 -17.21 8.50
CA ILE A 42 -1.58 -16.37 7.92
C ILE A 42 -0.36 -17.23 7.54
N LEU A 43 0.06 -18.12 8.45
CA LEU A 43 1.22 -18.98 8.22
C LEU A 43 0.96 -20.02 7.12
N ASN A 44 -0.23 -20.61 7.09
CA ASN A 44 -0.65 -21.57 6.06
C ASN A 44 -0.70 -20.93 4.67
N LEU A 45 -1.29 -19.73 4.56
CA LEU A 45 -1.35 -18.99 3.29
C LEU A 45 0.06 -18.59 2.81
N LEU A 46 0.96 -18.24 3.72
CA LEU A 46 2.35 -17.98 3.33
C LEU A 46 3.06 -19.26 2.88
N SER A 47 2.82 -20.39 3.54
CA SER A 47 3.34 -21.70 3.13
C SER A 47 2.82 -22.10 1.74
N SER A 48 1.53 -21.88 1.44
CA SER A 48 0.97 -22.18 0.12
C SER A 48 1.56 -21.32 -0.99
N VAL A 49 1.84 -20.03 -0.72
CA VAL A 49 2.54 -19.14 -1.67
C VAL A 49 3.94 -19.67 -1.98
N LEU A 50 4.69 -20.07 -0.95
CA LEU A 50 6.04 -20.60 -1.09
C LEU A 50 6.08 -21.94 -1.87
N ASN A 51 5.03 -22.75 -1.74
CA ASN A 51 4.93 -24.06 -2.40
C ASN A 51 4.19 -24.05 -3.74
N SER A 52 3.69 -22.90 -4.19
CA SER A 52 3.04 -22.78 -5.50
C SER A 52 4.00 -23.15 -6.64
N SER A 53 3.48 -23.89 -7.63
CA SER A 53 4.25 -24.40 -8.77
C SER A 53 4.92 -23.29 -9.59
N ASP A 54 4.30 -22.11 -9.63
CA ASP A 54 4.81 -20.93 -10.34
C ASP A 54 6.15 -20.43 -9.81
N TYR A 55 6.44 -20.64 -8.51
CA TYR A 55 7.61 -20.04 -7.85
C TYR A 55 8.51 -21.07 -7.13
N ALA A 56 8.09 -22.33 -7.01
CA ALA A 56 8.81 -23.38 -6.30
C ALA A 56 10.26 -23.59 -6.76
N ASN A 57 10.56 -23.32 -8.04
CA ASN A 57 11.90 -23.45 -8.62
C ASN A 57 12.85 -22.29 -8.27
N TYR A 58 12.31 -21.13 -7.89
CA TYR A 58 13.10 -19.93 -7.58
C TYR A 58 13.33 -19.73 -6.09
N ILE A 59 12.53 -20.40 -5.26
CA ILE A 59 12.60 -20.31 -3.80
C ILE A 59 13.45 -21.48 -3.28
N PRO A 60 14.46 -21.22 -2.43
CA PRO A 60 15.28 -22.29 -1.85
C PRO A 60 14.40 -23.37 -1.19
N ILE A 61 14.69 -24.63 -1.51
CA ILE A 61 13.91 -25.78 -1.00
C ILE A 61 13.89 -25.83 0.54
N ASP A 62 14.97 -25.40 1.17
CA ASP A 62 15.12 -25.32 2.63
C ASP A 62 14.11 -24.34 3.24
N THR A 63 13.86 -23.21 2.55
CA THR A 63 12.88 -22.21 3.00
C THR A 63 11.45 -22.75 2.84
N ARG A 64 11.17 -23.49 1.77
CA ARG A 64 9.86 -24.10 1.54
C ARG A 64 9.53 -25.15 2.61
N LYS A 65 10.46 -26.08 2.85
CA LYS A 65 10.34 -27.12 3.89
C LYS A 65 10.23 -26.53 5.30
N LEU A 66 10.96 -25.44 5.58
CA LEU A 66 10.86 -24.72 6.85
C LEU A 66 9.43 -24.24 7.11
N PHE A 67 8.79 -23.59 6.14
CA PHE A 67 7.43 -23.06 6.33
C PHE A 67 6.36 -24.15 6.34
N GLU A 68 6.55 -25.24 5.59
CA GLU A 68 5.68 -26.41 5.63
C GLU A 68 5.70 -27.08 7.00
N THR A 69 6.89 -27.43 7.50
CA THR A 69 7.06 -28.06 8.82
C THR A 69 6.65 -27.12 9.96
N TRP A 70 6.91 -25.82 9.85
CA TRP A 70 6.49 -24.85 10.86
C TRP A 70 4.96 -24.72 10.90
N SER A 71 4.31 -24.57 9.75
CA SER A 71 2.85 -24.53 9.64
C SER A 71 2.19 -25.75 10.30
N GLU A 72 2.69 -26.95 10.01
CA GLU A 72 2.18 -28.18 10.60
C GLU A 72 2.41 -28.26 12.11
N ASN A 73 3.64 -28.00 12.57
CA ASN A 73 4.00 -28.09 13.99
C ASN A 73 3.25 -27.05 14.83
N GLN A 74 3.08 -25.83 14.33
CA GLN A 74 2.36 -24.77 15.04
C GLN A 74 0.87 -25.07 15.17
N ARG A 75 0.27 -25.73 14.16
CA ARG A 75 -1.15 -26.10 14.15
C ARG A 75 -1.44 -27.32 15.01
N VAL A 76 -0.62 -28.38 14.89
CA VAL A 76 -0.88 -29.67 15.55
C VAL A 76 -0.40 -29.66 17.01
N GLN A 77 0.69 -28.94 17.30
CA GLN A 77 1.31 -28.89 18.64
C GLN A 77 1.52 -30.27 19.28
N ASN A 78 1.91 -31.27 18.49
CA ASN A 78 2.25 -32.60 18.99
C ASN A 78 3.76 -32.66 19.33
N PRO A 79 4.13 -33.02 20.58
CA PRO A 79 5.54 -33.12 20.98
C PRO A 79 6.35 -34.09 20.11
N GLU A 80 5.76 -35.18 19.64
CA GLU A 80 6.45 -36.14 18.77
C GLU A 80 6.76 -35.54 17.39
N ASN A 81 5.84 -34.76 16.82
CA ASN A 81 6.05 -34.10 15.54
C ASN A 81 7.17 -33.06 15.62
N ILE A 82 7.19 -32.27 16.70
CA ILE A 82 8.25 -31.29 16.96
C ILE A 82 9.59 -31.99 17.19
N SER A 83 9.63 -33.02 18.05
CA SER A 83 10.83 -33.82 18.29
C SER A 83 11.36 -34.46 17.01
N ASN A 84 10.49 -35.03 16.18
CA ASN A 84 10.86 -35.62 14.90
C ASN A 84 11.36 -34.56 13.90
N SER A 85 10.78 -33.37 13.89
CA SER A 85 11.25 -32.24 13.06
C SER A 85 12.65 -31.80 13.50
N LEU A 86 12.89 -31.70 14.81
CA LEU A 86 14.21 -31.38 15.38
C LEU A 86 15.23 -32.51 15.13
N ARG A 87 14.81 -33.79 15.19
CA ARG A 87 15.65 -34.93 14.80
C ARG A 87 16.05 -34.87 13.33
N LYS A 88 15.16 -34.44 12.43
CA LYS A 88 15.50 -34.24 11.01
C LYS A 88 16.57 -33.15 10.81
N LEU A 89 16.64 -32.15 11.69
CA LEU A 89 17.75 -31.17 11.68
C LEU A 89 19.07 -31.82 12.04
N LYS A 90 19.07 -32.78 12.97
CA LYS A 90 20.27 -33.51 13.43
C LYS A 90 20.70 -34.60 12.43
N ASN A 91 19.79 -35.53 12.16
CA ASN A 91 20.00 -36.79 11.45
C ASN A 91 19.56 -36.77 9.97
N GLY A 92 19.24 -35.61 9.42
CA GLY A 92 18.80 -35.49 8.03
C GLY A 92 19.76 -36.18 7.06
N LEU A 93 19.20 -36.88 6.06
CA LEU A 93 19.93 -37.45 4.93
C LEU A 93 20.94 -36.43 4.37
N PRO A 94 22.09 -36.88 3.81
CA PRO A 94 23.04 -35.97 3.19
C PRO A 94 22.29 -35.03 2.25
N ILE A 95 22.54 -33.75 2.47
CA ILE A 95 21.94 -32.60 1.80
C ILE A 95 21.77 -32.94 0.31
N LEU A 96 20.51 -33.17 -0.11
CA LEU A 96 20.18 -33.42 -1.51
C LEU A 96 20.71 -32.25 -2.35
N GLN A 97 21.15 -32.52 -3.59
CA GLN A 97 21.66 -31.49 -4.50
C GLN A 97 20.73 -30.27 -4.52
N GLY A 98 21.23 -29.13 -4.04
CA GLY A 98 20.50 -27.85 -3.99
C GLY A 98 20.00 -27.39 -2.61
N SER A 99 20.02 -28.25 -1.59
CA SER A 99 19.86 -27.83 -0.18
C SER A 99 21.21 -27.29 0.34
N LYS A 100 21.19 -26.31 1.25
CA LYS A 100 22.39 -25.78 1.92
C LYS A 100 22.28 -25.88 3.43
N THR A 101 21.06 -25.79 3.96
CA THR A 101 20.80 -25.72 5.39
C THR A 101 19.54 -26.49 5.77
N ARG A 102 19.49 -26.96 7.01
CA ARG A 102 18.27 -27.51 7.62
C ARG A 102 17.77 -26.50 8.64
N MET A 103 16.51 -26.10 8.55
CA MET A 103 15.96 -25.04 9.39
C MET A 103 14.67 -25.49 10.09
N PHE A 104 14.47 -25.00 11.31
CA PHE A 104 13.24 -25.14 12.08
C PHE A 104 12.85 -23.80 12.67
N GLY A 105 11.61 -23.39 12.44
CA GLY A 105 11.03 -22.16 12.93
C GLY A 105 9.86 -22.48 13.84
N TYR A 106 9.69 -21.69 14.89
CA TYR A 106 8.53 -21.82 15.77
C TYR A 106 8.22 -20.50 16.46
N TYR A 107 6.94 -20.21 16.69
CA TYR A 107 6.51 -19.05 17.46
C TYR A 107 5.94 -19.47 18.81
N ILE A 108 6.65 -19.10 19.87
CA ILE A 108 6.28 -19.34 21.27
C ILE A 108 5.42 -18.16 21.72
N ARG A 109 4.11 -18.26 21.45
CA ARG A 109 3.14 -17.16 21.59
C ARG A 109 3.10 -16.58 22.99
N ALA A 110 2.92 -17.41 24.02
CA ALA A 110 2.80 -16.95 25.40
C ALA A 110 4.09 -16.31 25.98
N GLN A 111 5.24 -16.46 25.32
CA GLN A 111 6.51 -15.81 25.70
C GLN A 111 6.95 -14.72 24.72
N ASN A 112 6.09 -14.33 23.78
CA ASN A 112 6.38 -13.31 22.76
C ASN A 112 7.69 -13.58 21.98
N ALA A 113 8.08 -14.84 21.77
CA ALA A 113 9.40 -15.15 21.24
C ALA A 113 9.33 -16.05 20.00
N GLY A 114 10.10 -15.69 18.99
CA GLY A 114 10.42 -16.54 17.85
C GLY A 114 11.70 -17.32 18.10
N ILE A 115 11.70 -18.58 17.66
CA ILE A 115 12.90 -19.40 17.56
C ILE A 115 13.16 -19.78 16.10
N LEU A 116 14.42 -19.71 15.71
CA LEU A 116 14.91 -20.21 14.43
C LEU A 116 16.19 -21.01 14.67
N ILE A 117 16.13 -22.31 14.40
CA ILE A 117 17.25 -23.23 14.52
C ILE A 117 17.74 -23.54 13.11
N CYS A 118 19.01 -23.30 12.84
CA CYS A 118 19.62 -23.52 11.53
C CYS A 118 20.84 -24.42 11.69
N THR A 119 20.87 -25.55 10.99
CA THR A 119 22.02 -26.45 10.91
C THR A 119 22.62 -26.38 9.51
N ASP A 120 23.88 -25.94 9.44
CA ASP A 120 24.63 -25.83 8.20
C ASP A 120 25.15 -27.20 7.73
N ALA A 121 25.70 -27.25 6.50
CA ALA A 121 26.33 -28.44 5.94
C ALA A 121 27.51 -28.98 6.78
N SER A 122 28.18 -28.11 7.55
CA SER A 122 29.24 -28.48 8.48
C SER A 122 28.73 -29.02 9.83
N ASN A 123 27.43 -29.32 9.94
CA ASN A 123 26.75 -29.72 11.18
C ASN A 123 26.82 -28.70 12.33
N LYS A 124 27.21 -27.45 12.02
CA LYS A 124 27.13 -26.33 12.97
C LYS A 124 25.68 -25.91 13.13
N THR A 125 25.17 -25.98 14.36
CA THR A 125 23.77 -25.62 14.69
C THR A 125 23.74 -24.27 15.37
N ILE A 126 22.87 -23.39 14.89
CA ILE A 126 22.72 -22.01 15.36
C ILE A 126 21.28 -21.84 15.84
N LEU A 127 21.13 -21.47 17.11
CA LEU A 127 19.88 -21.07 17.73
C LEU A 127 19.77 -19.55 17.66
N SER A 128 18.73 -19.06 17.00
CA SER A 128 18.39 -17.65 16.95
C SER A 128 17.07 -17.39 17.66
N THR A 129 17.09 -16.44 18.59
CA THR A 129 15.90 -16.03 19.35
C THR A 129 15.64 -14.54 19.18
N PHE A 130 14.37 -14.13 19.16
CA PHE A 130 13.98 -12.74 18.99
C PHE A 130 12.53 -12.48 19.44
N PRO A 131 12.20 -11.24 19.85
CA PRO A 131 10.84 -10.88 20.26
C PRO A 131 9.90 -10.75 19.06
N ALA A 132 8.61 -11.07 19.22
CA ALA A 132 7.61 -10.85 18.18
C ALA A 132 7.09 -9.41 18.16
N SER A 133 6.83 -8.87 19.35
CA SER A 133 6.33 -7.51 19.61
C SER A 133 7.22 -6.83 20.66
N LEU A 134 7.26 -5.50 20.62
CA LEU A 134 7.98 -4.70 21.61
C LEU A 134 7.03 -4.25 22.73
N LYS A 135 7.59 -3.96 23.90
CA LYS A 135 6.84 -3.39 25.02
C LYS A 135 6.26 -2.02 24.65
N SER A 136 5.10 -1.67 25.20
CA SER A 136 4.35 -0.48 24.82
C SER A 136 5.11 0.81 25.10
N ASP A 137 5.89 0.84 26.19
CA ASP A 137 6.77 1.95 26.57
C ASP A 137 7.82 2.28 25.49
N VAL A 138 8.47 1.29 24.90
CA VAL A 138 9.44 1.46 23.81
C VAL A 138 8.76 2.02 22.56
N ILE A 139 7.52 1.58 22.29
CA ILE A 139 6.74 2.07 21.14
C ILE A 139 6.30 3.52 21.37
N MET A 140 5.78 3.82 22.55
CA MET A 140 5.21 5.13 22.90
C MET A 140 6.26 6.20 23.16
N SER A 141 7.44 5.83 23.66
CA SER A 141 8.56 6.77 23.87
C SER A 141 9.13 7.33 22.57
N THR A 142 8.86 6.70 21.43
CA THR A 142 9.34 7.14 20.13
C THR A 142 8.38 8.18 19.53
N CYS A 143 8.43 9.43 20.03
CA CYS A 143 7.45 10.50 19.72
C CYS A 143 7.20 10.78 18.21
N HIS A 144 8.13 10.45 17.29
CA HIS A 144 8.00 10.81 15.88
C HIS A 144 8.57 9.79 14.87
N GLY A 145 8.74 8.50 15.24
CA GLY A 145 9.47 7.54 14.38
C GLY A 145 8.96 6.11 14.41
N GLU A 146 9.15 5.39 13.29
CA GLU A 146 9.00 3.93 13.24
C GLU A 146 10.18 3.27 13.97
N VAL A 147 9.92 2.50 15.03
CA VAL A 147 10.99 1.77 15.74
C VAL A 147 11.65 0.77 14.79
N VAL A 148 12.96 0.85 14.66
CA VAL A 148 13.77 -0.09 13.88
C VAL A 148 14.51 -1.00 14.83
N THR A 149 14.30 -2.31 14.70
CA THR A 149 14.93 -3.32 15.55
C THR A 149 15.73 -4.29 14.70
N ALA A 150 16.88 -4.73 15.23
CA ALA A 150 17.69 -5.77 14.63
C ALA A 150 17.17 -7.15 15.04
N TYR A 151 17.15 -8.07 14.08
CA TYR A 151 16.74 -9.46 14.24
C TYR A 151 17.83 -10.37 13.66
N PRO A 152 18.18 -11.49 14.30
CA PRO A 152 17.75 -11.91 15.65
C PRO A 152 18.28 -10.99 16.75
N GLU A 153 17.64 -11.05 17.93
CA GLU A 153 18.14 -10.40 19.15
C GLU A 153 19.50 -11.02 19.50
N GLN A 154 19.56 -12.35 19.50
CA GLN A 154 20.78 -13.13 19.64
C GLN A 154 20.78 -14.36 18.73
N SER A 155 21.98 -14.77 18.34
CA SER A 155 22.24 -15.99 17.59
C SER A 155 23.45 -16.68 18.22
N ILE A 156 23.24 -17.89 18.74
CA ILE A 156 24.24 -18.65 19.49
C ILE A 156 24.47 -19.99 18.80
N ILE A 157 25.74 -20.35 18.67
CA ILE A 157 26.16 -21.67 18.19
C ILE A 157 25.95 -22.64 19.34
N ILE A 158 25.13 -23.66 19.11
CA ILE A 158 24.79 -24.67 20.11
C ILE A 158 25.35 -26.03 19.71
N PRO A 159 25.72 -26.90 20.67
CA PRO A 159 26.06 -28.28 20.40
C PRO A 159 24.88 -29.01 19.76
N ASN A 160 25.18 -29.93 18.85
CA ASN A 160 24.18 -30.83 18.27
C ASN A 160 23.85 -31.99 19.25
N SER A 161 23.39 -31.62 20.45
CA SER A 161 23.13 -32.53 21.57
C SER A 161 21.85 -33.35 21.37
N ASP A 162 21.70 -34.44 22.12
CA ASP A 162 20.45 -35.22 22.10
C ASP A 162 19.27 -34.43 22.69
N ILE A 163 19.55 -33.48 23.57
CA ILE A 163 18.57 -32.58 24.21
C ILE A 163 17.77 -31.82 23.15
N LEU A 164 18.44 -31.32 22.10
CA LEU A 164 17.82 -30.60 20.98
C LEU A 164 16.70 -31.40 20.30
N SER A 165 16.84 -32.73 20.29
CA SER A 165 15.92 -33.65 19.61
C SER A 165 15.03 -34.42 20.57
N SER A 166 15.09 -34.10 21.86
CA SER A 166 14.41 -34.82 22.92
C SER A 166 12.90 -34.53 22.94
N LEU A 167 12.12 -35.53 23.36
CA LEU A 167 10.69 -35.36 23.59
C LEU A 167 10.41 -34.37 24.73
N ALA A 168 11.30 -34.31 25.73
CA ALA A 168 11.21 -33.38 26.85
C ALA A 168 11.27 -31.92 26.38
N LEU A 169 12.22 -31.58 25.50
CA LEU A 169 12.32 -30.24 24.92
C LEU A 169 11.06 -29.89 24.11
N ALA A 170 10.58 -30.82 23.29
CA ALA A 170 9.37 -30.61 22.49
C ALA A 170 8.14 -30.32 23.37
N ARG A 171 7.98 -31.06 24.48
CA ARG A 171 6.94 -30.79 25.49
C ARG A 171 7.11 -29.40 26.09
N GLN A 172 8.33 -29.02 26.48
CA GLN A 172 8.61 -27.69 27.04
C GLN A 172 8.30 -26.55 26.06
N ILE A 173 8.61 -26.70 24.77
CA ILE A 173 8.26 -25.70 23.74
C ILE A 173 6.73 -25.52 23.68
N ILE A 174 5.96 -26.61 23.72
CA ILE A 174 4.49 -26.54 23.71
C ILE A 174 3.96 -25.90 25.00
N THR A 175 4.48 -26.31 26.16
CA THR A 175 4.15 -25.70 27.46
C THR A 175 4.38 -24.19 27.42
N LEU A 176 5.58 -23.74 27.01
CA LEU A 176 5.90 -22.32 26.89
C LEU A 176 5.05 -21.59 25.85
N THR A 177 4.50 -22.29 24.86
CA THR A 177 3.65 -21.68 23.83
C THR A 177 2.26 -21.37 24.35
N ASN A 178 1.73 -22.23 25.22
CA ASN A 178 0.35 -22.17 25.71
C ASN A 178 0.24 -21.54 27.11
N GLU A 179 1.27 -21.64 27.93
CA GLU A 179 1.28 -21.15 29.30
C GLU A 179 2.01 -19.81 29.42
N THR A 180 1.34 -18.84 30.04
CA THR A 180 1.97 -17.57 30.44
C THR A 180 2.62 -17.75 31.80
N LEU A 181 3.88 -17.34 31.92
CA LEU A 181 4.63 -17.49 33.15
C LEU A 181 4.61 -16.15 33.90
N PRO A 182 4.15 -16.11 35.17
CA PRO A 182 3.98 -14.86 35.91
C PRO A 182 5.22 -13.96 35.93
N TYR A 183 6.41 -14.54 36.05
CA TYR A 183 7.68 -13.79 36.08
C TYR A 183 8.11 -13.19 34.73
N ALA A 184 7.48 -13.59 33.63
CA ALA A 184 7.67 -12.96 32.33
C ALA A 184 6.67 -11.84 32.04
N MET A 185 5.62 -11.70 32.84
CA MET A 185 4.63 -10.64 32.67
C MET A 185 5.13 -9.32 33.28
N GLY A 186 4.74 -8.20 32.66
CA GLY A 186 4.86 -6.89 33.30
C GLY A 186 3.96 -6.79 34.54
N THR A 187 4.38 -6.05 35.55
CA THR A 187 3.54 -5.70 36.70
C THR A 187 3.25 -4.21 36.69
N SER A 188 2.01 -3.85 36.98
CA SER A 188 1.56 -2.45 37.08
C SER A 188 1.04 -2.20 38.50
N LYS A 189 1.32 -1.02 39.06
CA LYS A 189 0.75 -0.62 40.35
C LYS A 189 -0.64 -0.02 40.13
N LYS A 190 -1.67 -0.67 40.65
CA LYS A 190 -3.04 -0.13 40.69
C LYS A 190 -3.51 -0.06 42.14
N ALA A 191 -3.95 1.12 42.56
CA ALA A 191 -4.39 1.38 43.93
C ALA A 191 -3.39 0.92 45.03
N GLY A 192 -2.08 1.01 44.74
CA GLY A 192 -1.01 0.62 45.68
C GLY A 192 -0.63 -0.86 45.66
N THR A 193 -1.34 -1.72 44.91
CA THR A 193 -1.04 -3.15 44.77
C THR A 193 -0.41 -3.43 43.40
N GLU A 194 0.61 -4.30 43.35
CA GLU A 194 1.18 -4.77 42.08
C GLU A 194 0.27 -5.84 41.48
N ILE A 195 -0.27 -5.55 40.29
CA ILE A 195 -1.16 -6.42 39.54
C ILE A 195 -0.48 -6.74 38.21
N VAL A 196 -0.53 -8.02 37.81
CA VAL A 196 -0.05 -8.47 36.50
C VAL A 196 -0.71 -7.65 35.39
N GLU A 197 0.10 -7.03 34.56
CA GLU A 197 -0.34 -6.21 33.44
C GLU A 197 -0.60 -7.11 32.22
N VAL A 198 -1.77 -7.75 32.22
CA VAL A 198 -2.22 -8.69 31.16
C VAL A 198 -2.26 -8.04 29.77
N ARG A 199 -2.29 -6.70 29.70
CA ARG A 199 -2.30 -5.93 28.44
C ARG A 199 -0.91 -5.76 27.82
N GLU A 200 0.15 -5.98 28.60
CA GLU A 200 1.52 -5.80 28.14
C GLU A 200 2.09 -7.10 27.55
N VAL A 201 3.07 -6.95 26.67
CA VAL A 201 3.75 -8.07 26.04
C VAL A 201 4.67 -8.79 27.05
N CYS A 202 4.65 -10.12 27.03
CA CYS A 202 5.57 -10.94 27.81
C CYS A 202 7.04 -10.65 27.44
N ASP A 203 7.90 -10.72 28.46
CA ASP A 203 9.34 -10.67 28.31
C ASP A 203 9.86 -11.99 27.70
N THR A 204 10.83 -11.90 26.79
CA THR A 204 11.37 -13.07 26.09
C THR A 204 12.29 -13.92 26.96
N LYS A 205 12.59 -13.52 28.21
CA LYS A 205 13.57 -14.14 29.12
C LYS A 205 13.55 -15.67 29.22
N TYR A 206 12.38 -16.33 29.12
CA TYR A 206 12.32 -17.80 29.17
C TYR A 206 12.83 -18.44 27.88
N VAL A 207 12.75 -17.75 26.75
CA VAL A 207 13.24 -18.23 25.47
C VAL A 207 14.66 -17.69 25.21
N SER A 208 14.86 -16.38 25.37
CA SER A 208 16.17 -15.75 25.18
C SER A 208 17.17 -16.12 26.28
N GLY A 209 16.72 -16.27 27.53
CA GLY A 209 17.57 -16.68 28.64
C GLY A 209 17.57 -18.19 28.84
N TRP A 210 16.48 -18.72 29.41
CA TRP A 210 16.44 -20.10 29.89
C TRP A 210 16.61 -21.16 28.78
N LEU A 211 15.82 -21.09 27.69
CA LEU A 211 15.91 -22.07 26.61
C LEU A 211 17.27 -22.03 25.92
N THR A 212 17.81 -20.83 25.76
CA THR A 212 19.14 -20.63 25.18
C THR A 212 20.21 -21.25 26.07
N ALA A 213 20.17 -20.99 27.39
CA ALA A 213 21.09 -21.59 28.35
C ALA A 213 20.96 -23.12 28.44
N LEU A 214 19.74 -23.67 28.35
CA LEU A 214 19.48 -25.11 28.34
C LEU A 214 20.13 -25.82 27.15
N LEU A 215 20.18 -25.16 26.00
CA LEU A 215 20.73 -25.72 24.76
C LEU A 215 22.22 -25.41 24.57
N SER A 216 22.78 -24.49 25.36
CA SER A 216 24.18 -24.11 25.32
C SER A 216 25.06 -24.98 26.23
N ASP A 217 26.34 -25.04 25.90
CA ASP A 217 27.43 -25.67 26.65
C ASP A 217 28.64 -24.73 26.75
N ALA A 218 29.74 -25.20 27.33
CA ALA A 218 30.97 -24.42 27.49
C ALA A 218 31.63 -23.99 26.15
N ASN A 219 31.29 -24.66 25.04
CA ASN A 219 31.83 -24.36 23.70
C ASN A 219 30.89 -23.46 22.88
N SER A 220 29.72 -23.13 23.43
CA SER A 220 28.73 -22.30 22.76
C SER A 220 29.22 -20.86 22.68
N SER A 221 29.05 -20.24 21.51
CA SER A 221 29.56 -18.90 21.23
C SER A 221 28.59 -18.07 20.41
N ILE A 222 28.69 -16.75 20.57
CA ILE A 222 27.88 -15.79 19.81
C ILE A 222 28.31 -15.83 18.35
N THR A 223 27.34 -15.91 17.46
CA THR A 223 27.56 -15.96 16.02
C THR A 223 27.96 -14.59 15.46
N SER A 224 28.92 -14.58 14.53
CA SER A 224 29.22 -13.39 13.73
C SER A 224 28.23 -13.19 12.58
N ASN A 225 28.14 -11.95 12.06
CA ASN A 225 27.30 -11.62 10.89
C ASN A 225 27.63 -12.43 9.61
N LYS A 226 28.81 -13.05 9.56
CA LYS A 226 29.23 -13.91 8.44
C LYS A 226 28.62 -15.30 8.53
N GLU A 227 28.43 -15.85 9.73
CA GLU A 227 27.93 -17.22 9.89
C GLU A 227 26.39 -17.24 9.94
N PHE A 228 25.75 -16.20 10.50
CA PHE A 228 24.30 -16.03 10.46
C PHE A 228 23.89 -14.58 10.17
N PRO A 229 22.91 -14.35 9.27
CA PRO A 229 22.54 -12.99 8.90
C PRO A 229 21.79 -12.27 10.03
N ARG A 230 22.12 -10.99 10.24
CA ARG A 230 21.29 -10.05 10.99
C ARG A 230 20.58 -9.10 10.04
N ILE A 231 19.30 -8.86 10.26
CA ILE A 231 18.42 -8.00 9.46
C ILE A 231 17.78 -6.93 10.32
N CYS A 232 17.42 -5.79 9.74
CA CYS A 232 16.65 -4.76 10.44
C CYS A 232 15.21 -4.73 9.95
N LYS A 233 14.25 -4.70 10.88
CA LYS A 233 12.84 -4.55 10.57
C LYS A 233 12.29 -3.32 11.26
N LYS A 234 11.43 -2.61 10.54
CA LYS A 234 10.56 -1.57 11.11
C LYS A 234 9.42 -2.27 11.85
N VAL A 235 9.41 -2.13 13.17
CA VAL A 235 8.33 -2.59 14.04
C VAL A 235 7.21 -1.56 13.96
N ARG A 236 6.15 -1.94 13.24
CA ARG A 236 4.87 -1.21 13.26
C ARG A 236 3.94 -2.01 14.13
N ASP A 237 4.06 -1.77 15.42
CA ASP A 237 3.12 -2.24 16.43
C ASP A 237 2.20 -1.06 16.76
N THR A 238 0.90 -1.30 16.78
CA THR A 238 -0.13 -0.31 17.03
C THR A 238 -1.12 -0.94 17.99
N VAL A 239 -1.26 -0.34 19.17
CA VAL A 239 -2.26 -0.75 20.15
C VAL A 239 -3.54 0.02 19.82
N SER A 240 -4.51 -0.66 19.21
CA SER A 240 -5.84 -0.08 19.01
C SER A 240 -6.73 -0.54 20.15
N TRP A 241 -7.20 0.40 20.96
CA TRP A 241 -8.07 0.11 22.10
C TRP A 241 -9.42 0.78 21.89
N ASN A 242 -10.50 -0.02 21.96
CA ASN A 242 -11.88 0.45 21.92
C ASN A 242 -12.66 -0.15 23.09
N ASN A 243 -12.42 0.39 24.30
CA ASN A 243 -13.07 -0.02 25.56
C ASN A 243 -13.09 -1.55 25.80
N SER A 244 -12.02 -2.25 25.43
CA SER A 244 -11.90 -3.72 25.49
C SER A 244 -10.98 -4.18 26.63
N PHE A 245 -11.13 -5.45 27.05
CA PHE A 245 -10.29 -6.06 28.09
C PHE A 245 -8.83 -6.22 27.61
N ILE A 246 -8.66 -6.82 26.42
CA ILE A 246 -7.40 -6.94 25.68
C ILE A 246 -7.49 -6.08 24.41
N PRO A 247 -6.61 -5.08 24.24
CA PRO A 247 -6.61 -4.24 23.05
C PRO A 247 -6.18 -5.03 21.82
N TRP A 248 -6.59 -4.58 20.64
CA TRP A 248 -6.06 -5.14 19.41
C TRP A 248 -4.58 -4.78 19.29
N ARG A 249 -3.75 -5.81 19.11
CA ARG A 249 -2.34 -5.71 18.75
C ARG A 249 -2.08 -6.43 17.45
N ARG A 250 -1.03 -6.02 16.77
CA ARG A 250 -0.66 -6.69 15.52
C ARG A 250 -0.12 -8.08 15.81
N SER A 251 -0.54 -9.08 15.00
CA SER A 251 -0.10 -10.47 15.14
C SER A 251 1.42 -10.62 15.27
N GLY A 252 1.83 -11.29 16.34
CA GLY A 252 3.22 -11.69 16.58
C GLY A 252 3.66 -12.76 15.59
N MET A 253 2.77 -13.69 15.21
CA MET A 253 3.02 -14.67 14.16
C MET A 253 3.43 -14.00 12.85
N TRP A 254 2.73 -12.94 12.43
CA TRP A 254 3.07 -12.21 11.21
C TRP A 254 4.45 -11.56 11.28
N MET A 255 4.87 -11.04 12.45
CA MET A 255 6.24 -10.53 12.61
C MET A 255 7.27 -11.65 12.47
N ASN A 256 7.08 -12.75 13.19
CA ASN A 256 7.95 -13.93 13.12
C ASN A 256 8.07 -14.48 11.70
N ALA A 257 6.95 -14.63 11.00
CA ALA A 257 6.92 -15.12 9.62
C ALA A 257 7.76 -14.24 8.70
N LYS A 258 7.66 -12.91 8.81
CA LYS A 258 8.49 -11.98 8.03
C LYS A 258 9.97 -12.03 8.39
N VAL A 259 10.31 -12.25 9.65
CA VAL A 259 11.70 -12.31 10.14
C VAL A 259 12.32 -13.62 9.67
N ILE A 260 11.71 -14.75 10.00
CA ILE A 260 12.15 -16.11 9.63
C ILE A 260 12.27 -16.23 8.11
N LEU A 261 11.28 -15.75 7.34
CA LEU A 261 11.35 -15.77 5.89
C LEU A 261 12.57 -15.02 5.35
N GLN A 262 12.83 -13.80 5.85
CA GLN A 262 13.97 -13.03 5.36
C GLN A 262 15.31 -13.64 5.79
N LEU A 263 15.42 -14.13 7.03
CA LEU A 263 16.64 -14.79 7.52
C LEU A 263 16.95 -16.06 6.70
N SER A 264 15.94 -16.89 6.48
CA SER A 264 16.05 -18.11 5.66
C SER A 264 16.50 -17.82 4.23
N LEU A 265 15.89 -16.81 3.59
CA LEU A 265 16.24 -16.43 2.22
C LEU A 265 17.65 -15.83 2.13
N VAL A 266 18.04 -14.98 3.06
CA VAL A 266 19.40 -14.39 3.07
C VAL A 266 20.47 -15.44 3.33
N LYS A 267 20.19 -16.42 4.20
CA LYS A 267 21.14 -17.51 4.51
C LYS A 267 21.31 -18.48 3.33
N ASN A 268 20.24 -18.76 2.59
CA ASN A 268 20.27 -19.75 1.51
C ASN A 268 20.55 -19.17 0.11
N ALA A 269 20.31 -17.88 -0.11
CA ALA A 269 20.63 -17.21 -1.37
C ALA A 269 22.14 -17.10 -1.62
N SER A 270 22.52 -16.79 -2.85
CA SER A 270 23.94 -16.59 -3.22
C SER A 270 24.49 -15.27 -2.68
N SER A 271 23.64 -14.26 -2.47
CA SER A 271 24.01 -12.98 -1.86
C SER A 271 22.90 -12.42 -0.97
N ARG A 272 23.26 -11.50 -0.08
CA ARG A 272 22.32 -10.81 0.81
C ARG A 272 21.30 -9.96 0.04
N GLU A 273 21.74 -9.34 -1.06
CA GLU A 273 20.90 -8.56 -1.95
C GLU A 273 19.86 -9.45 -2.61
N GLN A 274 20.27 -10.62 -3.12
CA GLN A 274 19.38 -11.59 -3.74
C GLN A 274 18.35 -12.11 -2.73
N GLY A 275 18.76 -12.50 -1.53
CA GLY A 275 17.83 -12.96 -0.48
C GLY A 275 16.83 -11.87 -0.07
N THR A 276 17.28 -10.61 0.00
CA THR A 276 16.42 -9.46 0.28
C THR A 276 15.45 -9.15 -0.86
N PHE A 277 15.90 -9.32 -2.10
CA PHE A 277 15.07 -9.20 -3.29
C PHE A 277 13.97 -10.26 -3.29
N LEU A 278 14.32 -11.54 -3.13
CA LEU A 278 13.38 -12.66 -3.02
C LEU A 278 12.34 -12.42 -1.92
N TYR A 279 12.79 -11.96 -0.74
CA TYR A 279 11.90 -11.62 0.38
C TYR A 279 10.85 -10.57 -0.02
N LYS A 280 11.27 -9.48 -0.68
CA LYS A 280 10.32 -8.43 -1.09
C LYS A 280 9.34 -8.95 -2.14
N THR A 281 9.80 -9.77 -3.08
CA THR A 281 8.98 -10.36 -4.14
C THR A 281 7.93 -11.32 -3.57
N ILE A 282 8.32 -12.24 -2.68
CA ILE A 282 7.39 -13.18 -2.03
C ILE A 282 6.36 -12.44 -1.19
N ILE A 283 6.76 -11.41 -0.43
CA ILE A 283 5.80 -10.61 0.36
C ILE A 283 4.83 -9.85 -0.54
N ALA A 284 5.27 -9.39 -1.71
CA ALA A 284 4.38 -8.73 -2.67
C ALA A 284 3.37 -9.72 -3.25
N GLU A 285 3.81 -10.94 -3.58
CA GLU A 285 2.93 -11.99 -4.08
C GLU A 285 1.94 -12.47 -3.01
N PHE A 286 2.39 -12.70 -1.77
CA PHE A 286 1.52 -13.00 -0.64
C PHE A 286 0.43 -11.93 -0.44
N MET A 287 0.82 -10.64 -0.52
CA MET A 287 -0.16 -9.55 -0.47
C MET A 287 -1.10 -9.54 -1.69
N ARG A 288 -0.60 -9.87 -2.89
CA ARG A 288 -1.41 -9.96 -4.11
C ARG A 288 -2.49 -11.03 -3.99
N GLN A 289 -2.15 -12.21 -3.48
CA GLN A 289 -3.12 -13.30 -3.30
C GLN A 289 -4.22 -12.92 -2.30
N ILE A 290 -3.88 -12.22 -1.21
CA ILE A 290 -4.91 -11.69 -0.30
C ILE A 290 -5.79 -10.65 -1.00
N CYS A 291 -5.22 -9.77 -1.83
CA CYS A 291 -6.00 -8.84 -2.64
C CYS A 291 -6.94 -9.56 -3.62
N GLU A 292 -6.52 -10.67 -4.22
CA GLU A 292 -7.36 -11.46 -5.14
C GLU A 292 -8.51 -12.14 -4.39
N LEU A 293 -8.23 -12.75 -3.24
CA LEU A 293 -9.25 -13.39 -2.40
C LEU A 293 -10.30 -12.39 -1.90
N THR A 294 -9.87 -11.20 -1.48
CA THR A 294 -10.78 -10.14 -1.00
C THR A 294 -11.61 -9.50 -2.11
N ASN A 295 -11.09 -9.42 -3.34
CA ASN A 295 -11.83 -8.91 -4.49
C ASN A 295 -13.07 -9.76 -4.80
N ASN A 296 -12.96 -11.08 -4.62
CA ASN A 296 -14.07 -12.02 -4.86
C ASN A 296 -15.20 -11.88 -3.83
N LEU A 297 -14.94 -11.29 -2.66
CA LEU A 297 -15.88 -11.22 -1.54
C LEU A 297 -16.54 -9.84 -1.37
N GLY A 298 -16.11 -8.82 -2.12
CA GLY A 298 -16.76 -7.49 -2.06
C GLY A 298 -16.39 -6.67 -0.83
N PHE A 299 -15.12 -6.70 -0.42
CA PHE A 299 -14.57 -5.90 0.70
C PHE A 299 -14.83 -4.38 0.56
N ASP A 300 -14.89 -3.69 1.72
CA ASP A 300 -15.00 -2.23 1.82
C ASP A 300 -13.95 -1.50 0.94
N ALA A 301 -14.44 -0.51 0.16
CA ALA A 301 -13.64 0.35 -0.70
C ALA A 301 -12.45 0.99 0.03
N ASP A 302 -12.63 1.42 1.28
CA ASP A 302 -11.56 2.06 2.05
C ASP A 302 -10.43 1.09 2.42
N ILE A 303 -10.80 -0.16 2.76
CA ILE A 303 -9.85 -1.24 2.99
C ILE A 303 -9.12 -1.58 1.69
N GLY A 304 -9.85 -1.70 0.57
CA GLY A 304 -9.29 -1.93 -0.76
C GLY A 304 -8.27 -0.86 -1.18
N ILE A 305 -8.54 0.42 -0.90
CA ILE A 305 -7.59 1.53 -1.14
C ILE A 305 -6.30 1.34 -0.34
N HIS A 306 -6.39 0.96 0.94
CA HIS A 306 -5.21 0.72 1.76
C HIS A 306 -4.41 -0.48 1.27
N MET A 307 -5.09 -1.55 0.88
CA MET A 307 -4.46 -2.75 0.32
C MET A 307 -3.68 -2.42 -0.96
N MET A 308 -4.33 -1.76 -1.92
CA MET A 308 -3.72 -1.29 -3.16
C MET A 308 -2.53 -0.37 -2.91
N LYS A 309 -2.66 0.65 -2.04
CA LYS A 309 -1.55 1.57 -1.71
C LYS A 309 -0.35 0.83 -1.14
N LYS A 310 -0.58 -0.18 -0.28
CA LYS A 310 0.51 -0.97 0.31
C LYS A 310 1.18 -1.86 -0.72
N LEU A 311 0.40 -2.51 -1.59
CA LEU A 311 0.90 -3.34 -2.68
C LEU A 311 1.72 -2.50 -3.68
N ALA A 312 1.21 -1.36 -4.12
CA ALA A 312 1.93 -0.43 -5.01
C ALA A 312 3.25 0.07 -4.40
N ARG A 313 3.27 0.38 -3.09
CA ARG A 313 4.51 0.72 -2.38
C ARG A 313 5.50 -0.45 -2.34
N ARG A 314 5.03 -1.70 -2.29
CA ARG A 314 5.90 -2.90 -2.34
C ARG A 314 6.50 -3.10 -3.72
N VAL A 315 5.70 -2.96 -4.77
CA VAL A 315 6.14 -2.96 -6.18
C VAL A 315 7.26 -1.92 -6.39
N LYS A 316 7.05 -0.68 -5.95
CA LYS A 316 8.09 0.38 -6.02
C LYS A 316 9.37 -0.01 -5.27
N LYS A 317 9.27 -0.67 -4.11
CA LYS A 317 10.43 -1.14 -3.33
C LYS A 317 11.22 -2.27 -4.01
N ILE A 318 10.59 -3.01 -4.92
CA ILE A 318 11.25 -4.04 -5.74
C ILE A 318 11.93 -3.38 -6.93
N GLN A 319 11.24 -2.48 -7.64
CA GLN A 319 11.79 -1.75 -8.80
C GLN A 319 13.03 -0.92 -8.48
N VAL A 320 13.14 -0.39 -7.26
CA VAL A 320 14.33 0.37 -6.81
C VAL A 320 15.55 -0.54 -6.58
N LEU A 321 15.37 -1.86 -6.42
CA LEU A 321 16.52 -2.76 -6.31
C LEU A 321 17.15 -2.93 -7.69
N ASN A 322 18.35 -2.38 -7.86
CA ASN A 322 19.12 -2.39 -9.11
C ASN A 322 19.77 -3.76 -9.40
N THR A 323 19.00 -4.84 -9.21
CA THR A 323 19.40 -6.23 -9.50
C THR A 323 18.71 -6.67 -10.78
N GLN A 324 19.38 -7.46 -11.63
CA GLN A 324 18.74 -8.10 -12.79
C GLN A 324 17.45 -8.80 -12.34
N ILE A 325 16.30 -8.28 -12.77
CA ILE A 325 14.99 -8.74 -12.33
C ILE A 325 14.73 -10.10 -13.00
N PRO A 326 14.65 -11.21 -12.25
CA PRO A 326 14.34 -12.50 -12.83
C PRO A 326 12.95 -12.51 -13.48
N THR A 327 12.76 -13.33 -14.50
CA THR A 327 11.50 -13.46 -15.25
C THR A 327 10.28 -13.77 -14.38
N PHE A 328 10.44 -14.54 -13.29
CA PHE A 328 9.32 -14.79 -12.37
C PHE A 328 8.90 -13.52 -11.62
N THR A 329 9.84 -12.61 -11.34
CA THR A 329 9.52 -11.35 -10.66
C THR A 329 8.82 -10.38 -11.60
N THR A 330 9.16 -10.35 -12.89
CA THR A 330 8.42 -9.54 -13.87
C THR A 330 6.97 -10.01 -14.01
N LYS A 331 6.72 -11.33 -14.00
CA LYS A 331 5.35 -11.90 -13.93
C LYS A 331 4.59 -11.41 -12.70
N ILE A 332 5.16 -11.53 -11.50
CA ILE A 332 4.53 -11.03 -10.26
C ILE A 332 4.28 -9.52 -10.33
N LEU A 333 5.23 -8.73 -10.86
CA LEU A 333 5.07 -7.27 -10.99
C LEU A 333 3.95 -6.91 -11.98
N GLN A 334 3.79 -7.66 -13.06
CA GLN A 334 2.70 -7.49 -14.02
C GLN A 334 1.35 -7.87 -13.40
N GLU A 335 1.26 -9.03 -12.75
CA GLU A 335 0.05 -9.52 -12.07
C GLU A 335 -0.39 -8.60 -10.92
N THR A 336 0.55 -8.14 -10.11
CA THR A 336 0.29 -7.14 -9.05
C THR A 336 -0.19 -5.82 -9.64
N SER A 337 0.38 -5.38 -10.76
CA SER A 337 -0.07 -4.16 -11.46
C SER A 337 -1.47 -4.31 -12.03
N MET A 338 -1.79 -5.47 -12.61
CA MET A 338 -3.15 -5.80 -13.08
C MET A 338 -4.16 -5.82 -11.94
N THR A 339 -3.80 -6.46 -10.82
CA THR A 339 -4.62 -6.47 -9.60
C THR A 339 -4.88 -5.04 -9.11
N CYS A 340 -3.85 -4.19 -9.07
CA CYS A 340 -4.01 -2.78 -8.69
C CYS A 340 -4.93 -2.01 -9.66
N LYS A 341 -4.84 -2.26 -10.97
CA LYS A 341 -5.75 -1.66 -11.97
C LYS A 341 -7.19 -2.11 -11.75
N GLN A 342 -7.42 -3.39 -11.48
CA GLN A 342 -8.74 -3.94 -11.18
C GLN A 342 -9.36 -3.29 -9.94
N PHE A 343 -8.60 -3.19 -8.83
CA PHE A 343 -9.04 -2.47 -7.63
C PHE A 343 -9.37 -1.01 -7.94
N LYS A 344 -8.54 -0.31 -8.73
CA LYS A 344 -8.82 1.08 -9.13
C LYS A 344 -10.15 1.18 -9.90
N LEU A 345 -10.40 0.27 -10.84
CA LEU A 345 -11.65 0.24 -11.61
C LEU A 345 -12.86 -0.05 -10.72
N GLN A 346 -12.76 -1.00 -9.79
CA GLN A 346 -13.83 -1.30 -8.84
C GLN A 346 -14.13 -0.12 -7.92
N LEU A 347 -13.10 0.57 -7.43
CA LEU A 347 -13.26 1.80 -6.63
C LEU A 347 -13.92 2.92 -7.43
N LEU A 348 -13.56 3.08 -8.72
CA LEU A 348 -14.23 4.04 -9.60
C LEU A 348 -15.70 3.67 -9.79
N LYS A 349 -16.01 2.38 -10.02
CA LYS A 349 -17.40 1.90 -10.08
C LYS A 349 -18.16 2.18 -8.79
N LEU A 350 -17.60 1.86 -7.62
CA LEU A 350 -18.23 2.12 -6.32
C LEU A 350 -18.42 3.62 -6.07
N LYS A 351 -17.46 4.47 -6.45
CA LYS A 351 -17.62 5.93 -6.39
C LYS A 351 -18.75 6.42 -7.29
N ILE A 352 -18.82 5.93 -8.53
CA ILE A 352 -19.91 6.25 -9.45
C ILE A 352 -21.25 5.81 -8.86
N VAL A 353 -21.36 4.56 -8.40
CA VAL A 353 -22.60 4.01 -7.81
C VAL A 353 -23.01 4.76 -6.54
N ASN A 354 -22.08 5.08 -5.64
CA ASN A 354 -22.39 5.86 -4.43
C ASN A 354 -22.76 7.30 -4.76
N THR A 355 -22.11 7.92 -5.75
CA THR A 355 -22.50 9.25 -6.23
C THR A 355 -23.91 9.21 -6.83
N LEU A 356 -24.23 8.18 -7.61
CA LEU A 356 -25.57 7.95 -8.16
C LEU A 356 -26.61 7.67 -7.07
N LYS A 357 -26.25 6.91 -6.02
CA LYS A 357 -27.13 6.66 -4.85
C LYS A 357 -27.39 7.92 -4.05
N VAL A 358 -26.39 8.75 -3.78
CA VAL A 358 -26.56 10.05 -3.10
C VAL A 358 -27.47 10.95 -3.94
N ILE A 359 -27.25 11.00 -5.26
CA ILE A 359 -28.13 11.72 -6.18
C ILE A 359 -29.57 11.16 -6.11
N LEU A 360 -29.76 9.84 -6.03
CA LEU A 360 -31.08 9.21 -5.99
C LEU A 360 -31.78 9.32 -4.62
N GLU A 361 -31.04 9.29 -3.51
CA GLU A 361 -31.57 9.43 -2.14
C GLU A 361 -31.89 10.90 -1.79
N GLU A 362 -31.19 11.87 -2.39
CA GLU A 362 -31.56 13.30 -2.32
C GLU A 362 -32.73 13.67 -3.26
N ILE A 363 -33.12 12.80 -4.19
CA ILE A 363 -34.35 12.94 -4.99
C ILE A 363 -35.50 12.26 -4.25
N LYS A 364 -35.81 12.76 -3.04
CA LYS A 364 -37.20 12.77 -2.58
C LYS A 364 -37.83 14.00 -3.21
N ILE A 365 -38.49 13.83 -4.35
CA ILE A 365 -39.36 14.87 -4.91
C ILE A 365 -40.58 14.92 -4.00
N ASP A 366 -40.44 15.61 -2.88
CA ASP A 366 -41.59 16.10 -2.15
C ASP A 366 -42.13 17.27 -2.98
N LYS A 367 -43.37 17.15 -3.46
CA LYS A 367 -43.97 18.14 -4.36
C LYS A 367 -44.36 19.44 -3.64
N ASP A 368 -44.08 19.56 -2.34
CA ASP A 368 -44.39 20.73 -1.52
C ASP A 368 -43.17 21.44 -0.89
N ASP A 369 -41.94 20.97 -1.10
CA ASP A 369 -40.75 21.67 -0.59
C ASP A 369 -40.31 22.80 -1.55
N THR A 370 -41.19 23.79 -1.69
CA THR A 370 -40.80 25.17 -2.04
C THR A 370 -40.08 25.81 -0.86
N ILE A 371 -38.92 25.27 -0.50
CA ILE A 371 -38.09 25.83 0.56
C ILE A 371 -37.42 27.10 0.05
N HIS A 372 -37.91 28.21 0.57
CA HIS A 372 -37.19 29.45 0.77
C HIS A 372 -35.75 29.16 1.22
N LYS A 373 -34.78 29.21 0.29
CA LYS A 373 -33.36 29.31 0.66
C LYS A 373 -33.13 30.72 1.21
N THR A 374 -33.44 30.92 2.49
CA THR A 374 -32.79 31.96 3.28
C THR A 374 -31.30 31.66 3.26
N LEU A 375 -30.55 32.47 2.49
CA LEU A 375 -29.10 32.58 2.61
C LEU A 375 -28.73 32.67 4.10
N PRO A 376 -27.68 31.97 4.58
CA PRO A 376 -27.21 32.17 5.93
C PRO A 376 -26.89 33.66 6.08
N LYS A 377 -27.56 34.34 7.01
CA LYS A 377 -27.15 35.69 7.41
C LYS A 377 -25.73 35.55 7.97
N ILE A 378 -24.76 35.96 7.15
CA ILE A 378 -23.37 36.12 7.56
C ILE A 378 -23.42 36.96 8.85
N PRO A 379 -22.87 36.51 9.98
CA PRO A 379 -22.78 37.37 11.15
C PRO A 379 -21.97 38.59 10.72
N VAL A 380 -22.58 39.77 10.84
CA VAL A 380 -21.88 41.04 10.65
C VAL A 380 -20.87 41.11 11.79
N VAL A 381 -19.68 40.56 11.55
CA VAL A 381 -18.50 40.90 12.32
C VAL A 381 -18.32 42.40 12.07
N PRO A 382 -18.31 43.25 13.10
CA PRO A 382 -17.83 44.60 12.90
C PRO A 382 -16.35 44.44 12.53
N VAL A 383 -16.07 44.51 11.24
CA VAL A 383 -14.72 44.76 10.76
C VAL A 383 -14.39 46.12 11.34
N SER A 384 -13.68 46.11 12.46
CA SER A 384 -12.94 47.26 12.92
C SER A 384 -12.22 47.80 11.70
N THR A 385 -12.56 49.02 11.31
CA THR A 385 -11.86 49.81 10.30
C THR A 385 -10.47 50.13 10.82
N GLY A 386 -9.65 49.11 11.03
CA GLY A 386 -8.23 49.20 10.79
C GLY A 386 -8.07 49.15 9.28
N LEU A 387 -8.29 50.29 8.64
CA LEU A 387 -7.62 50.58 7.37
C LEU A 387 -6.13 50.38 7.65
N LEU A 388 -5.65 49.16 7.41
CA LEU A 388 -4.26 48.97 7.07
C LEU A 388 -4.07 49.88 5.87
N ASN A 389 -3.34 50.98 6.07
CA ASN A 389 -2.86 51.84 5.01
C ASN A 389 -1.94 50.98 4.13
N PHE A 390 -2.54 50.18 3.25
CA PHE A 390 -1.88 49.66 2.07
C PHE A 390 -1.65 50.88 1.18
N HIS A 391 -0.51 51.52 1.40
CA HIS A 391 -0.04 52.66 0.62
C HIS A 391 0.45 52.28 -0.79
N GLU A 392 0.13 51.07 -1.26
CA GLU A 392 0.35 50.68 -2.65
C GLU A 392 -1.00 50.38 -3.29
N PRO A 393 -1.39 51.10 -4.36
CA PRO A 393 -2.56 50.72 -5.14
C PRO A 393 -2.33 49.30 -5.67
N LEU A 394 -3.19 48.36 -5.27
CA LEU A 394 -3.26 47.03 -5.88
C LEU A 394 -3.54 47.21 -7.37
N THR A 395 -2.48 47.24 -8.17
CA THR A 395 -2.55 47.27 -9.62
C THR A 395 -3.00 45.88 -10.08
N PHE A 396 -4.31 45.71 -10.20
CA PHE A 396 -4.86 44.54 -10.88
C PHE A 396 -4.36 44.53 -12.32
N PRO A 397 -3.85 43.40 -12.83
CA PRO A 397 -3.44 43.29 -14.22
C PRO A 397 -4.65 43.54 -15.16
N PRO A 398 -4.42 44.00 -16.40
CA PRO A 398 -5.48 44.14 -17.38
C PRO A 398 -6.15 42.78 -17.62
N ARG A 399 -7.41 42.64 -17.17
CA ARG A 399 -8.22 41.44 -17.43
C ARG A 399 -8.86 41.51 -18.81
N VAL A 400 -9.16 40.35 -19.38
CA VAL A 400 -9.97 40.29 -20.60
C VAL A 400 -11.41 40.63 -20.23
N ASP A 401 -12.01 41.57 -20.95
CA ASP A 401 -13.42 41.88 -20.78
C ASP A 401 -14.27 40.72 -21.32
N LEU A 402 -14.79 39.91 -20.40
CA LEU A 402 -15.66 38.77 -20.70
C LEU A 402 -17.01 39.17 -21.28
N THR A 403 -17.39 40.45 -21.20
CA THR A 403 -18.62 41.00 -21.79
C THR A 403 -18.39 41.54 -23.20
N SER A 404 -17.14 41.70 -23.62
CA SER A 404 -16.79 42.20 -24.95
C SER A 404 -17.07 41.18 -26.05
N VAL A 405 -17.64 41.69 -27.15
CA VAL A 405 -17.92 40.94 -28.40
C VAL A 405 -16.75 41.08 -29.39
N HIS A 406 -15.56 41.47 -28.93
CA HIS A 406 -14.36 41.55 -29.76
C HIS A 406 -13.40 40.41 -29.43
N ILE A 407 -12.76 39.85 -30.46
CA ILE A 407 -11.76 38.79 -30.31
C ILE A 407 -10.58 39.36 -29.48
N PRO A 408 -10.20 38.72 -28.36
CA PRO A 408 -9.16 39.23 -27.48
C PRO A 408 -7.81 39.18 -28.20
N ARG A 409 -7.09 40.31 -28.21
CA ARG A 409 -5.70 40.35 -28.69
C ARG A 409 -4.78 39.96 -27.56
N ILE A 410 -4.22 38.76 -27.64
CA ILE A 410 -3.29 38.25 -26.64
C ILE A 410 -1.99 39.04 -26.73
N LYS A 411 -1.67 39.83 -25.70
CA LYS A 411 -0.39 40.53 -25.59
C LYS A 411 0.53 39.79 -24.61
N PRO A 412 1.82 39.60 -24.93
CA PRO A 412 2.77 39.07 -23.96
C PRO A 412 2.89 40.06 -22.79
N ILE A 413 2.42 39.66 -21.62
CA ILE A 413 2.48 40.50 -20.40
C ILE A 413 3.91 40.42 -19.84
N LEU A 414 4.79 41.26 -20.39
CA LEU A 414 6.15 41.46 -19.91
C LEU A 414 6.11 42.06 -18.49
N GLY A 415 6.70 41.35 -17.52
CA GLY A 415 6.81 41.82 -16.12
C GLY A 415 5.68 41.41 -15.16
N ALA A 416 4.66 40.64 -15.58
CA ALA A 416 3.63 40.13 -14.66
C ALA A 416 4.08 38.88 -13.87
N SER A 417 3.62 38.78 -12.62
CA SER A 417 3.76 37.57 -11.79
C SER A 417 3.11 36.35 -12.46
N GLU A 418 3.57 35.14 -12.12
CA GLU A 418 3.02 33.89 -12.67
C GLU A 418 1.50 33.75 -12.43
N GLU A 419 1.02 34.18 -11.26
CA GLU A 419 -0.41 34.17 -10.91
C GLU A 419 -1.23 35.07 -11.83
N ASN A 420 -0.72 36.27 -12.13
CA ASN A 420 -1.38 37.22 -13.03
C ASN A 420 -1.45 36.70 -14.46
N ARG A 421 -0.45 35.94 -14.92
CA ARG A 421 -0.49 35.27 -16.23
C ARG A 421 -1.54 34.16 -16.26
N GLY A 422 -1.70 33.41 -15.17
CA GLY A 422 -2.72 32.37 -15.05
C GLY A 422 -4.14 32.91 -15.13
N PHE A 423 -4.43 34.01 -14.41
CA PHE A 423 -5.75 34.66 -14.49
C PHE A 423 -6.05 35.19 -15.89
N TYR A 424 -5.07 35.79 -16.56
CA TYR A 424 -5.23 36.29 -17.92
C TYR A 424 -5.55 35.18 -18.93
N LEU A 425 -4.81 34.05 -18.87
CA LEU A 425 -5.06 32.89 -19.73
C LEU A 425 -6.44 32.27 -19.47
N TYR A 426 -6.85 32.20 -18.20
CA TYR A 426 -8.17 31.73 -17.82
C TYR A 426 -9.30 32.63 -18.37
N ASP A 427 -9.12 33.95 -18.34
CA ASP A 427 -10.09 34.89 -18.89
C ASP A 427 -10.20 34.73 -20.42
N VAL A 428 -9.07 34.52 -21.12
CA VAL A 428 -9.06 34.22 -22.57
C VAL A 428 -9.79 32.92 -22.87
N GLU A 429 -9.51 31.84 -22.14
CA GLU A 429 -10.19 30.54 -22.31
C GLU A 429 -11.69 30.64 -22.05
N SER A 430 -12.07 31.38 -21.00
CA SER A 430 -13.47 31.62 -20.67
C SER A 430 -14.17 32.45 -21.73
N TRP A 431 -13.49 33.43 -22.34
CA TRP A 431 -14.02 34.15 -23.49
C TRP A 431 -14.22 33.22 -24.70
N ILE A 432 -13.25 32.35 -24.98
CA ILE A 432 -13.34 31.36 -26.08
C ILE A 432 -14.59 30.49 -25.90
N PHE A 433 -14.77 29.90 -24.72
CA PHE A 433 -15.89 28.99 -24.50
C PHE A 433 -17.27 29.67 -24.55
N ASN A 434 -17.35 30.97 -24.23
CA ASN A 434 -18.62 31.70 -24.19
C ASN A 434 -19.01 32.37 -25.52
N HIS A 435 -18.03 32.80 -26.33
CA HIS A 435 -18.29 33.71 -27.46
C HIS A 435 -17.80 33.21 -28.81
N ILE A 436 -16.88 32.25 -28.88
CA ILE A 436 -16.20 31.91 -30.16
C ILE A 436 -17.13 31.34 -31.23
N ASP A 437 -18.20 30.64 -30.83
CA ASP A 437 -19.15 30.03 -31.76
C ASP A 437 -19.91 31.05 -32.61
N ARG A 438 -20.04 32.30 -32.12
CA ARG A 438 -20.71 33.40 -32.86
C ARG A 438 -19.97 33.78 -34.15
N TYR A 439 -18.68 33.47 -34.24
CA TYR A 439 -17.84 33.84 -35.38
C TYR A 439 -17.76 32.76 -36.47
N ALA A 440 -18.29 31.56 -36.22
CA ALA A 440 -18.32 30.45 -37.19
C ALA A 440 -19.04 30.79 -38.50
N ILE A 441 -19.88 31.83 -38.51
CA ILE A 441 -20.72 32.21 -39.64
C ILE A 441 -19.97 33.14 -40.62
N HIS A 442 -18.92 33.83 -40.16
CA HIS A 442 -18.33 34.98 -40.83
C HIS A 442 -16.88 34.72 -41.27
N SER A 443 -16.66 34.56 -42.58
CA SER A 443 -15.33 34.36 -43.18
C SER A 443 -14.34 35.52 -42.96
N LYS A 444 -14.83 36.69 -42.56
CA LYS A 444 -14.01 37.89 -42.30
C LYS A 444 -13.10 37.75 -41.07
N PHE A 445 -13.44 36.88 -40.09
CA PHE A 445 -12.68 36.75 -38.84
C PHE A 445 -11.65 35.61 -38.84
N VAL A 446 -11.45 34.92 -39.96
CA VAL A 446 -10.51 33.78 -40.06
C VAL A 446 -9.07 34.21 -39.72
N LEU A 447 -8.65 35.37 -40.20
CA LEU A 447 -7.30 35.90 -39.91
C LEU A 447 -7.14 36.24 -38.42
N GLU A 448 -8.16 36.83 -37.80
CA GLU A 448 -8.14 37.19 -36.37
C GLU A 448 -8.16 35.94 -35.47
N LEU A 449 -8.96 34.93 -35.80
CA LEU A 449 -9.00 33.65 -35.08
C LEU A 449 -7.69 32.86 -35.25
N ARG A 450 -7.06 32.94 -36.43
CA ARG A 450 -5.73 32.35 -36.66
C ARG A 450 -4.67 33.05 -35.81
N THR A 451 -4.68 34.37 -35.75
CA THR A 451 -3.77 35.13 -34.88
C THR A 451 -4.00 34.77 -33.40
N LEU A 452 -5.25 34.70 -32.95
CA LEU A 452 -5.59 34.24 -31.61
C LEU A 452 -5.01 32.85 -31.30
N ALA A 453 -5.17 31.89 -32.21
CA ALA A 453 -4.65 30.53 -32.04
C ALA A 453 -3.12 30.50 -31.93
N LEU A 454 -2.43 31.24 -32.79
CA LEU A 454 -0.97 31.32 -32.79
C LEU A 454 -0.45 31.98 -31.50
N ASP A 455 -1.02 33.12 -31.11
CA ASP A 455 -0.60 33.83 -29.90
C ASP A 455 -0.86 32.99 -28.65
N TYR A 456 -2.01 32.30 -28.57
CA TYR A 456 -2.34 31.40 -27.47
C TYR A 456 -1.37 30.20 -27.42
N SER A 457 -1.00 29.63 -28.58
CA SER A 457 -0.05 28.50 -28.66
C SER A 457 1.37 28.85 -28.24
N SER A 458 1.76 30.12 -28.33
CA SER A 458 3.07 30.56 -27.87
C SER A 458 3.15 30.71 -26.35
N LEU A 459 2.03 31.03 -25.68
CA LEU A 459 2.01 31.43 -24.27
C LEU A 459 1.50 30.35 -23.32
N ALA A 460 0.46 29.60 -23.70
CA ALA A 460 -0.20 28.64 -22.82
C ALA A 460 0.65 27.39 -22.47
N PRO A 461 1.43 26.78 -23.40
CA PRO A 461 2.21 25.59 -23.08
C PRO A 461 3.32 25.81 -22.04
N GLU A 462 3.96 26.98 -22.04
CA GLU A 462 4.98 27.31 -21.04
C GLU A 462 4.36 27.46 -19.65
N HIS A 463 3.18 28.07 -19.55
CA HIS A 463 2.49 28.27 -18.27
C HIS A 463 1.93 26.97 -17.68
N TYR A 464 1.36 26.09 -18.50
CA TYR A 464 0.69 24.87 -18.02
C TYR A 464 1.58 23.63 -17.90
N LYS A 465 2.90 23.74 -18.14
CA LYS A 465 3.85 22.61 -18.11
C LYS A 465 3.80 21.79 -16.81
N THR A 466 3.53 22.43 -15.68
CA THR A 466 3.48 21.82 -14.34
C THR A 466 2.04 21.56 -13.85
N ASN A 467 1.02 22.01 -14.59
CA ASN A 467 -0.39 21.93 -14.21
C ASN A 467 -1.21 21.07 -15.20
N PRO A 468 -1.49 19.79 -14.88
CA PRO A 468 -2.16 18.89 -15.81
C PRO A 468 -3.65 19.22 -16.04
N VAL A 469 -4.30 19.91 -15.11
CA VAL A 469 -5.70 20.38 -15.27
C VAL A 469 -5.74 21.57 -16.22
N GLY A 470 -4.84 22.54 -16.02
CA GLY A 470 -4.67 23.68 -16.93
C GLY A 470 -4.28 23.25 -18.34
N ALA A 471 -3.38 22.27 -18.47
CA ALA A 471 -3.00 21.70 -19.76
C ALA A 471 -4.20 21.04 -20.49
N SER A 472 -5.09 20.38 -19.75
CA SER A 472 -6.30 19.78 -20.32
C SER A 472 -7.28 20.84 -20.82
N ARG A 473 -7.47 21.93 -20.06
CA ARG A 473 -8.31 23.07 -20.45
C ARG A 473 -7.72 23.83 -21.65
N MET A 474 -6.39 23.93 -21.73
CA MET A 474 -5.69 24.51 -22.87
C MET A 474 -5.94 23.71 -24.15
N ILE A 475 -5.79 22.38 -24.11
CA ILE A 475 -6.08 21.50 -25.26
C ILE A 475 -7.55 21.66 -25.69
N LEU A 476 -8.46 21.75 -24.72
CA LEU A 476 -9.88 21.96 -24.99
C LEU A 476 -10.16 23.30 -25.70
N ALA A 477 -9.51 24.39 -25.26
CA ALA A 477 -9.61 25.69 -25.91
C ALA A 477 -9.04 25.68 -27.34
N PHE A 478 -7.93 24.97 -27.58
CA PHE A 478 -7.38 24.78 -28.94
C PHE A 478 -8.36 24.05 -29.85
N LEU A 479 -8.90 22.93 -29.40
CA LEU A 479 -9.85 22.14 -30.19
C LEU A 479 -11.11 22.95 -30.51
N LYS A 480 -11.54 23.84 -29.61
CA LYS A 480 -12.66 24.75 -29.84
C LYS A 480 -12.37 25.79 -30.93
N ILE A 481 -11.17 26.39 -30.93
CA ILE A 481 -10.75 27.31 -32.01
C ILE A 481 -10.67 26.56 -33.36
N VAL A 482 -10.12 25.35 -33.36
CA VAL A 482 -10.00 24.51 -34.55
C VAL A 482 -11.38 24.13 -35.10
N GLN A 483 -12.35 23.80 -34.24
CA GLN A 483 -13.73 23.54 -34.65
C GLN A 483 -14.31 24.74 -35.43
N VAL A 484 -14.18 25.96 -34.90
CA VAL A 484 -14.74 27.16 -35.56
C VAL A 484 -14.04 27.45 -36.90
N LEU A 485 -12.71 27.30 -36.96
CA LEU A 485 -11.95 27.44 -38.22
C LEU A 485 -12.36 26.37 -39.24
N HIS A 486 -12.58 25.13 -38.81
CA HIS A 486 -13.04 24.03 -39.65
C HIS A 486 -14.45 24.29 -40.19
N GLN A 487 -15.38 24.79 -39.35
CA GLN A 487 -16.73 25.18 -39.77
C GLN A 487 -16.71 26.28 -40.85
N ILE A 488 -15.84 27.29 -40.71
CA ILE A 488 -15.69 28.34 -41.72
C ILE A 488 -15.08 27.77 -43.01
N ALA A 489 -14.10 26.87 -42.90
CA ALA A 489 -13.46 26.24 -44.06
C ALA A 489 -14.44 25.38 -44.84
N VAL A 490 -15.21 24.53 -44.16
CA VAL A 490 -16.28 23.69 -44.74
C VAL A 490 -17.33 24.52 -45.46
N LYS A 491 -17.71 25.67 -44.89
CA LYS A 491 -18.69 26.58 -45.50
C LYS A 491 -18.20 27.17 -46.83
N ASN A 492 -16.90 27.44 -46.95
CA ASN A 492 -16.30 27.98 -48.18
C ASN A 492 -15.91 26.88 -49.17
N PHE A 493 -15.59 25.68 -48.68
CA PHE A 493 -15.12 24.54 -49.46
C PHE A 493 -15.81 23.26 -48.97
N SER A 494 -16.96 22.93 -49.58
CA SER A 494 -17.80 21.80 -49.17
C SER A 494 -17.10 20.44 -49.25
N MET A 495 -16.12 20.28 -50.15
CA MET A 495 -15.32 19.05 -50.29
C MET A 495 -14.50 18.72 -49.04
N LEU A 496 -14.24 19.68 -48.14
CA LEU A 496 -13.52 19.43 -46.89
C LEU A 496 -14.30 18.55 -45.90
N MET A 497 -15.64 18.45 -46.05
CA MET A 497 -16.45 17.54 -45.24
C MET A 497 -16.19 16.06 -45.53
N GLU A 498 -15.69 15.73 -46.73
CA GLU A 498 -15.39 14.36 -47.14
C GLU A 498 -14.03 13.89 -46.62
N HIS A 499 -13.23 14.80 -46.07
CA HIS A 499 -11.91 14.50 -45.50
C HIS A 499 -11.97 14.36 -43.98
N ARG A 500 -11.22 13.38 -43.45
CA ARG A 500 -11.04 13.24 -41.99
C ARG A 500 -10.32 14.46 -41.43
N SER A 501 -10.86 15.02 -40.35
CA SER A 501 -10.33 16.20 -39.64
C SER A 501 -8.91 16.02 -39.07
N GLY A 502 -8.41 14.79 -38.98
CA GLY A 502 -7.07 14.46 -38.49
C GLY A 502 -6.93 14.47 -36.96
N ILE A 503 -8.01 14.73 -36.22
CA ILE A 503 -8.04 14.73 -34.76
C ILE A 503 -8.43 13.35 -34.27
N ASP A 504 -7.57 12.73 -33.44
CA ASP A 504 -7.89 11.46 -32.78
C ASP A 504 -8.84 11.71 -31.60
N THR A 505 -10.06 11.19 -31.68
CA THR A 505 -11.09 11.38 -30.65
C THR A 505 -10.74 10.73 -29.32
N LYS A 506 -9.74 9.85 -29.27
CA LYS A 506 -9.15 9.35 -28.01
C LYS A 506 -8.50 10.43 -27.15
N ILE A 507 -8.24 11.63 -27.70
CA ILE A 507 -7.69 12.74 -26.91
C ILE A 507 -8.65 13.18 -25.80
N PHE A 508 -9.97 13.11 -26.02
CA PHE A 508 -10.98 13.52 -25.04
C PHE A 508 -11.02 12.60 -23.81
N GLU A 509 -10.71 11.31 -23.97
CA GLU A 509 -10.60 10.34 -22.86
C GLU A 509 -9.42 10.64 -21.92
N GLN A 510 -8.44 11.44 -22.38
CA GLN A 510 -7.21 11.74 -21.64
C GLN A 510 -7.25 13.11 -20.92
N LEU A 511 -8.27 13.93 -21.16
CA LEU A 511 -8.40 15.27 -20.56
C LEU A 511 -8.91 15.20 -19.11
N LEU A 512 -8.31 15.99 -18.24
CA LEU A 512 -8.72 16.16 -16.84
C LEU A 512 -9.64 17.39 -16.69
N LEU A 513 -10.95 17.18 -16.80
CA LEU A 513 -11.96 18.25 -16.80
C LEU A 513 -12.85 18.18 -15.54
N PRO A 514 -12.55 18.96 -14.48
CA PRO A 514 -13.33 18.92 -13.23
C PRO A 514 -14.65 19.71 -13.30
N LEU A 515 -14.80 20.63 -14.25
CA LEU A 515 -15.98 21.49 -14.39
C LEU A 515 -16.99 20.87 -15.35
N LYS A 516 -18.28 20.92 -14.97
CA LYS A 516 -19.40 20.41 -15.79
C LYS A 516 -19.44 21.05 -17.17
N ASN A 517 -19.29 22.37 -17.24
CA ASN A 517 -19.31 23.11 -18.51
C ASN A 517 -18.18 22.65 -19.46
N ASP A 518 -16.99 22.36 -18.93
CA ASP A 518 -15.86 21.89 -19.75
C ASP A 518 -16.11 20.48 -20.29
N MET A 519 -16.76 19.61 -19.52
CA MET A 519 -17.16 18.27 -19.98
C MET A 519 -18.23 18.32 -21.07
N GLU A 520 -19.20 19.24 -20.97
CA GLU A 520 -20.22 19.46 -22.01
C GLU A 520 -19.58 19.95 -23.32
N ILE A 521 -18.60 20.86 -23.23
CA ILE A 521 -17.83 21.34 -24.40
C ILE A 521 -17.00 20.21 -25.01
N ALA A 522 -16.33 19.39 -24.19
CA ALA A 522 -15.56 18.25 -24.66
C ALA A 522 -16.43 17.22 -25.39
N TYR A 523 -17.61 16.91 -24.86
CA TYR A 523 -18.57 16.02 -25.51
C TYR A 523 -19.04 16.60 -26.86
N SER A 524 -19.36 17.90 -26.93
CA SER A 524 -19.72 18.56 -28.18
C SER A 524 -18.61 18.50 -29.24
N LEU A 525 -17.35 18.64 -28.83
CA LEU A 525 -16.20 18.55 -29.72
C LEU A 525 -15.92 17.12 -30.17
N GLU A 526 -16.08 16.14 -29.28
CA GLU A 526 -15.95 14.71 -29.60
C GLU A 526 -16.98 14.28 -30.65
N CYS A 527 -18.24 14.69 -30.48
CA CYS A 527 -19.29 14.44 -31.48
C CYS A 527 -19.04 15.15 -32.82
N TYR A 528 -18.28 16.25 -32.83
CA TYR A 528 -17.98 17.00 -34.06
C TYR A 528 -16.82 16.41 -34.86
N PHE A 529 -15.83 15.82 -34.19
CA PHE A 529 -14.63 15.28 -34.84
C PHE A 529 -14.67 13.76 -35.06
N ASN A 530 -15.60 13.04 -34.44
CA ASN A 530 -15.99 11.67 -34.82
C ASN A 530 -16.73 11.68 -36.16
#